data_AF-V2Y637-F1
#
_entry.id   AF-V2Y637-F1
#
_cell.length_a   1.000
_cell.length_b   1.000
_cell.length_c   1.000
_cell.angle_alpha   90.00
_cell.angle_beta   90.00
_cell.angle_gamma   90.00
#
_symmetry.space_group_name_H-M   'P 1'
#
loop_
_entity.id
_entity.type
_entity.pdbx_description
1 polymer ?
#
loop_
_entity_poly.entity_id
_entity_poly.type
_entity_poly.pdbx_seq_one_letter_code
_entity_poly.pdbx_strand_id
1 'polypeptide(L)'
;MSKILMYQSSKSQRKDGRYAYKYTDTFEKPQFVYAWKLVPTDKPLRVGVRINPFDFHINTVIEDGTEPKVPLSPTQEESLLSFSIPIWQMRE
;
A
#
# COMPACT_ATOMS: atom_id res chain seq x y z
N MET A 1 -15.90 -13.30 -13.24
CA MET A 1 -15.08 -12.10 -12.96
C MET A 1 -16.03 -10.91 -12.76
N SER A 2 -16.42 -10.64 -11.52
CA SER A 2 -17.48 -9.67 -11.20
C SER A 2 -16.85 -8.38 -10.69
N LYS A 3 -16.81 -7.36 -11.56
CA LYS A 3 -16.33 -6.02 -11.24
C LYS A 3 -17.33 -5.34 -10.31
N ILE A 4 -16.99 -5.18 -9.04
CA ILE A 4 -17.81 -4.42 -8.09
C ILE A 4 -17.65 -2.93 -8.43
N LEU A 5 -18.67 -2.35 -9.07
CA LEU A 5 -18.80 -0.91 -9.22
C LEU A 5 -19.30 -0.34 -7.89
N MET A 6 -18.41 0.32 -7.14
CA MET A 6 -18.80 1.13 -5.98
C MET A 6 -19.63 2.32 -6.49
N TYR A 7 -20.96 2.19 -6.46
CA TYR A 7 -21.90 3.24 -6.83
C TYR A 7 -21.72 4.42 -5.87
N GLN A 8 -21.70 5.63 -6.42
CA GLN A 8 -21.46 6.90 -5.72
C GLN A 8 -22.28 7.00 -4.43
N SER A 9 -21.65 6.92 -3.27
CA SER A 9 -22.34 7.24 -2.03
C SER A 9 -22.56 8.75 -1.97
N SER A 10 -23.83 9.17 -2.07
CA SER A 10 -24.22 10.57 -1.86
C SER A 10 -23.84 10.98 -0.43
N LYS A 11 -22.79 11.80 -0.30
CA LYS A 11 -22.41 12.40 0.98
C LYS A 11 -23.54 13.31 1.44
N SER A 12 -24.36 12.84 2.40
CA SER A 12 -25.44 13.63 2.98
C SER A 12 -24.95 14.28 4.28
N GLN A 13 -24.96 15.61 4.33
CA GLN A 13 -24.66 16.38 5.53
C GLN A 13 -25.95 16.53 6.35
N ARG A 14 -25.89 16.17 7.64
CA ARG A 14 -27.01 16.34 8.57
C ARG A 14 -27.11 17.81 9.01
N LYS A 15 -28.27 18.21 9.53
CA LYS A 15 -28.54 19.58 10.04
C LYS A 15 -27.58 20.03 11.14
N ASP A 16 -26.92 19.09 11.82
CA ASP A 16 -25.93 19.31 12.88
C ASP A 16 -24.47 19.41 12.37
N GLY A 17 -24.27 19.40 11.05
CA GLY A 17 -22.95 19.49 10.41
C GLY A 17 -22.17 18.17 10.36
N ARG A 18 -22.73 17.05 10.84
CA ARG A 18 -22.08 15.73 10.74
C ARG A 18 -22.32 15.11 9.37
N TYR A 19 -21.28 14.50 8.81
CA TYR A 19 -21.42 13.69 7.59
C TYR A 19 -21.84 12.29 7.98
N ALA A 20 -22.86 11.77 7.31
CA ALA A 20 -23.30 10.40 7.50
C ALA A 20 -23.09 9.57 6.23
N TYR A 21 -22.56 8.36 6.40
CA TYR A 21 -22.59 7.34 5.36
C TYR A 21 -23.91 6.57 5.47
N LYS A 22 -24.67 6.56 4.37
CA LYS A 22 -25.95 5.84 4.24
C LYS A 22 -25.74 4.69 3.26
N TYR A 23 -26.14 3.49 3.66
CA TYR A 23 -26.27 2.36 2.73
C TYR A 23 -27.64 1.71 2.88
N THR A 24 -28.02 0.98 1.84
CA THR A 24 -29.18 0.10 1.83
C THR A 24 -28.75 -1.26 2.34
N ASP A 25 -29.34 -1.71 3.43
CA ASP A 25 -29.13 -3.06 3.94
C ASP A 25 -29.73 -4.11 2.98
N THR A 26 -29.44 -5.39 3.18
CA THR A 26 -29.97 -6.52 2.39
C THR A 26 -31.50 -6.60 2.37
N PHE A 27 -32.15 -5.92 3.32
CA PHE A 27 -33.61 -5.78 3.41
C PHE A 27 -34.14 -4.45 2.82
N GLU A 28 -33.36 -3.77 1.99
CA GLU A 28 -33.64 -2.46 1.37
C GLU A 28 -33.94 -1.31 2.36
N LYS A 29 -33.69 -1.54 3.66
CA LYS A 29 -33.87 -0.50 4.69
C LYS A 29 -32.65 0.41 4.72
N PRO A 30 -32.84 1.74 4.72
CA PRO A 30 -31.73 2.67 4.81
C PRO A 30 -31.16 2.72 6.23
N GLN A 31 -29.88 2.37 6.39
CA GLN A 31 -29.17 2.40 7.68
C GLN A 31 -28.02 3.42 7.66
N PHE A 32 -27.75 4.02 8.83
CA PHE A 32 -26.68 5.00 9.05
C PHE A 32 -25.65 4.41 10.02
N VAL A 33 -24.40 4.20 9.57
CA VAL A 33 -23.38 3.51 10.39
C VAL A 33 -22.30 4.41 10.98
N TYR A 34 -22.15 5.65 10.53
CA TYR A 34 -21.16 6.55 11.13
C TYR A 34 -21.53 8.02 10.95
N ALA A 35 -21.21 8.85 11.95
CA ALA A 35 -21.39 10.29 11.91
C ALA A 35 -20.12 11.00 12.44
N TRP A 36 -19.25 11.46 11.54
CA TRP A 36 -18.07 12.26 11.92
C TRP A 36 -18.31 13.75 11.67
N LYS A 37 -17.63 14.62 12.44
CA LYS A 37 -17.64 16.07 12.27
C LYS A 37 -16.26 16.49 11.78
N LEU A 38 -16.18 17.26 10.69
CA LEU A 38 -14.93 17.86 10.26
C LEU A 38 -14.46 18.82 11.37
N VAL A 39 -13.25 18.62 11.84
CA VAL A 39 -12.60 19.50 12.81
C VAL A 39 -11.96 20.65 12.02
N PRO A 40 -11.84 21.88 12.55
CA PRO A 40 -11.17 22.99 11.85
C PRO A 40 -9.74 22.69 11.37
N THR A 41 -9.09 21.67 11.96
CA THR A 41 -7.79 21.14 11.54
C THR A 41 -7.82 20.37 10.22
N ASP A 42 -8.98 19.83 9.84
CA ASP A 42 -9.17 19.08 8.60
C ASP A 42 -9.17 20.06 7.43
N LYS A 43 -8.02 20.17 6.74
CA LYS A 43 -7.90 20.99 5.54
C LYS A 43 -8.71 20.33 4.42
N PRO A 44 -9.80 20.95 3.91
CA PRO A 44 -10.49 20.40 2.76
C PRO A 44 -9.53 20.43 1.57
N LEU A 45 -9.23 19.25 1.03
CA LEU A 45 -8.46 19.14 -0.20
C LEU A 45 -9.23 19.92 -1.27
N ARG A 46 -8.58 20.91 -1.90
CA ARG A 46 -9.21 21.68 -2.99
C ARG A 46 -9.70 20.70 -4.05
N VAL A 47 -10.94 20.90 -4.51
CA VAL A 47 -11.56 20.06 -5.54
C VAL A 47 -10.65 20.04 -6.76
N GLY A 48 -10.17 18.84 -7.14
CA GLY A 48 -9.27 18.64 -8.28
C GLY A 48 -7.81 18.31 -7.95
N VAL A 49 -7.41 18.32 -6.67
CA VAL A 49 -6.03 17.95 -6.30
C VAL A 49 -5.93 16.43 -6.13
N ARG A 50 -5.25 15.76 -7.07
CA ARG A 50 -4.72 14.40 -6.82
C ARG A 50 -3.49 14.54 -5.94
N ILE A 51 -3.58 14.03 -4.73
CA ILE A 51 -2.44 13.96 -3.80
C ILE A 51 -1.90 12.55 -3.86
N ASN A 52 -0.59 12.43 -4.08
CA ASN A 52 0.09 11.17 -3.85
C ASN A 52 0.23 10.97 -2.33
N PRO A 53 -0.44 9.97 -1.72
CA PRO A 53 -0.30 9.70 -0.29
C PRO A 53 1.11 9.21 0.10
N PHE A 54 1.96 8.92 -0.89
CA PHE A 54 3.36 8.52 -0.73
C PHE A 54 4.34 9.62 -1.16
N ASP A 55 3.92 10.88 -1.18
CA ASP A 55 4.82 12.01 -1.44
C ASP A 55 5.66 12.36 -0.20
N PHE A 56 6.43 11.38 0.28
CA PHE A 56 7.38 11.54 1.37
C PHE A 56 8.60 10.64 1.16
N HIS A 57 9.73 11.03 1.75
CA HIS A 57 10.97 10.26 1.66
C HIS A 57 10.94 9.13 2.69
N ILE A 58 11.05 7.87 2.27
CA ILE A 58 10.94 6.72 3.19
C ILE A 58 12.00 6.74 4.30
N ASN A 59 13.20 7.26 4.00
CA ASN A 59 14.30 7.42 4.94
C ASN A 59 14.00 8.42 6.07
N THR A 60 12.92 9.20 5.99
CA THR A 60 12.47 10.08 7.10
C THR A 60 11.51 9.39 8.05
N VAL A 61 10.99 8.22 7.67
CA VAL A 61 10.00 7.47 8.45
C VAL A 61 10.61 6.19 9.02
N ILE A 62 11.55 5.59 8.27
CA ILE A 62 12.17 4.31 8.60
C ILE A 62 13.69 4.44 8.43
N GLU A 63 14.44 3.88 9.38
CA GLU A 63 15.90 3.80 9.31
C GLU A 63 16.35 2.81 8.22
N ASP A 64 17.45 3.12 7.55
CA ASP A 64 18.02 2.25 6.53
C ASP A 64 18.81 1.10 7.17
N GLY A 65 18.23 -0.11 7.14
CA GLY A 65 18.85 -1.33 7.62
C GLY A 65 19.55 -2.15 6.53
N THR A 66 19.85 -1.57 5.36
CA THR A 66 20.52 -2.32 4.28
C THR A 66 21.97 -2.66 4.62
N GLU A 67 22.32 -3.94 4.54
CA GLU A 67 23.70 -4.41 4.68
C GLU A 67 24.47 -4.24 3.36
N PRO A 68 25.78 -3.90 3.41
CA PRO A 68 26.60 -3.77 2.22
C PRO A 68 26.80 -5.13 1.55
N LYS A 69 26.54 -5.20 0.25
CA LYS A 69 26.77 -6.42 -0.53
C LYS A 69 28.26 -6.63 -0.73
N VAL A 70 28.78 -7.72 -0.20
CA VAL A 70 30.19 -8.12 -0.35
C VAL A 70 30.34 -8.97 -1.62
N PRO A 71 31.24 -8.64 -2.55
CA PRO A 71 31.53 -9.50 -3.70
C PRO A 71 32.20 -10.81 -3.25
N LEU A 72 32.12 -11.85 -4.07
CA LEU A 72 32.77 -13.13 -3.78
C LEU A 72 34.30 -12.94 -3.78
N SER A 73 34.98 -13.64 -2.87
CA SER A 73 36.44 -13.76 -2.91
C SER A 73 36.88 -14.76 -3.99
N PRO A 74 38.11 -14.66 -4.53
CA PRO A 74 38.62 -15.60 -5.53
C PRO A 74 38.49 -17.07 -5.09
N THR A 75 38.76 -17.37 -3.82
CA THR A 75 38.62 -18.71 -3.25
C THR A 75 37.15 -19.19 -3.21
N GLN A 76 36.21 -18.28 -2.94
CA GLN A 76 34.78 -18.62 -2.99
C GLN A 76 34.31 -18.87 -4.42
N GLU A 77 34.81 -18.10 -5.40
CA GLU A 77 34.53 -18.32 -6.82
C GLU A 77 35.05 -19.69 -7.28
N GLU A 78 36.29 -20.05 -6.95
CA GLU A 78 36.86 -21.36 -7.27
C GLU A 78 36.06 -22.51 -6.64
N SER A 79 35.63 -22.36 -5.38
CA SER A 79 34.78 -23.34 -4.72
C SER A 79 33.42 -23.49 -5.42
N LEU A 80 32.78 -22.38 -5.82
CA LEU A 80 31.50 -22.40 -6.53
C LEU A 80 31.64 -23.01 -7.93
N LEU A 81 32.73 -22.71 -8.62
CA LEU A 81 33.07 -23.30 -9.91
C LEU A 81 33.27 -24.81 -9.74
N SER A 82 34.07 -25.24 -8.77
CA SER A 82 34.31 -26.67 -8.50
C SER A 82 33.04 -27.45 -8.18
N PHE A 83 32.09 -26.83 -7.46
CA PHE A 83 30.80 -27.41 -7.14
C PHE A 83 29.92 -27.59 -8.40
N SER A 84 30.06 -26.67 -9.35
CA SER A 84 29.25 -26.63 -10.58
C SER A 84 29.83 -27.49 -11.71
N ILE A 85 31.05 -28.01 -11.57
CA ILE A 85 31.67 -28.85 -12.60
C ILE A 85 30.89 -30.17 -12.72
N PRO A 86 30.36 -30.51 -13.91
CA PRO A 86 29.65 -31.76 -14.13
C PRO A 86 30.61 -32.95 -14.04
N ILE A 87 30.11 -34.09 -13.55
CA ILE A 87 30.88 -35.34 -13.30
C ILE A 87 31.65 -35.81 -14.55
N TRP A 88 31.16 -35.51 -15.76
CA TRP A 88 31.80 -35.87 -17.02
C TRP A 88 33.11 -35.10 -17.29
N GLN A 89 33.35 -33.97 -16.63
CA GLN A 89 34.60 -33.19 -16.70
C GLN A 89 35.64 -33.63 -15.66
N MET A 90 35.29 -34.52 -14.73
CA MET A 90 36.18 -35.02 -13.66
C MET A 90 36.80 -36.39 -13.98
N ARG A 91 36.58 -36.94 -15.19
CA ARG A 91 37.10 -38.24 -15.61
C ARG A 91 38.27 -38.06 -16.58
N GLU A 92 39.49 -38.18 -16.06
CA GLU A 92 40.69 -38.67 -16.74
C GLU A 92 41.34 -39.74 -15.86
#